data_AF-A0AAU3KU96-F1
#
_entry.id   AF-A0AAU3KU96-F1
#
_cell.length_a   1.000
_cell.length_b   1.000
_cell.length_c   1.000
_cell.angle_alpha   90.00
_cell.angle_beta   90.00
_cell.angle_gamma   90.00
#
_symmetry.space_group_name_H-M   'P 1'
#
loop_
_entity.id
_entity.type
_entity.pdbx_description
1 polymer ?
#
loop_
_entity_poly.entity_id
_entity_poly.type
_entity_poly.pdbx_seq_one_letter_code
_entity_poly.pdbx_strand_id
1 'polypeptide(L)'
;MQIARRLPTLLVAAAAALTLYGPAVAHADAGALYNSAQDNFTDGNEGGGLADLRNLLAESPDDAQALALQAIWSDYTGDLVTREVALNRLNGLNPQLADGTRNVFRAIGSAVGTLPNPIPAIAGPATGIAVLGYGLLPDGSMRPELVNRLQAAWLQAIASPMSPILVTGGNPQNGITEAAAMQGWLIGHGIPANRIVADHRAGSTVQNALFGTDMLRKAGATSAIVVTSPNHIRRAVADFIVAGIPVVGATTSLEQLVSSLAPPARASQRGIYLDATRTLLLPTSR
;
A
#
# COMPACT_ATOMS: atom_id res chain seq x y z
N MET A 1 -82.92 -19.33 62.53
CA MET A 1 -81.48 -19.18 62.85
C MET A 1 -80.67 -19.80 61.72
N GLN A 2 -80.37 -19.03 60.67
CA GLN A 2 -79.51 -19.41 59.54
C GLN A 2 -78.27 -18.51 59.61
N ILE A 3 -77.09 -19.10 59.71
CA ILE A 3 -75.81 -18.38 59.68
C ILE A 3 -75.18 -18.65 58.32
N ALA A 4 -75.21 -17.64 57.45
CA ALA A 4 -74.66 -17.67 56.10
C ALA A 4 -73.13 -17.44 56.13
N ARG A 5 -72.39 -18.34 55.49
CA ARG A 5 -70.94 -18.22 55.23
C ARG A 5 -70.71 -17.20 54.10
N ARG A 6 -69.85 -16.21 54.31
CA ARG A 6 -69.27 -15.37 53.24
C ARG A 6 -67.84 -15.85 52.95
N LEU A 7 -67.57 -16.23 51.70
CA LEU A 7 -66.21 -16.33 51.13
C LEU A 7 -65.85 -14.98 50.50
N PRO A 8 -64.59 -14.51 50.59
CA PRO A 8 -64.08 -13.47 49.71
C PRO A 8 -63.45 -14.08 48.46
N THR A 9 -63.88 -13.60 47.30
CA THR A 9 -63.35 -13.92 45.97
C THR A 9 -62.08 -13.11 45.72
N LEU A 10 -60.93 -13.77 45.50
CA LEU A 10 -59.70 -13.13 45.03
C LEU A 10 -59.65 -13.24 43.50
N LEU A 11 -59.76 -12.09 42.82
CA LEU A 11 -59.52 -11.94 41.38
C LEU A 11 -58.01 -11.86 41.14
N VAL A 12 -57.44 -12.88 40.48
CA VAL A 12 -56.07 -12.85 39.95
C VAL A 12 -56.15 -12.38 38.50
N ALA A 13 -55.65 -11.18 38.21
CA ALA A 13 -55.46 -10.70 36.85
C ALA A 13 -54.10 -11.20 36.33
N ALA A 14 -54.12 -12.12 35.35
CA ALA A 14 -52.93 -12.53 34.63
C ALA A 14 -52.72 -11.61 33.42
N ALA A 15 -51.68 -10.76 33.48
CA ALA A 15 -51.21 -10.01 32.32
C ALA A 15 -50.17 -10.85 31.57
N ALA A 16 -50.52 -11.33 30.37
CA ALA A 16 -49.58 -11.98 29.48
C ALA A 16 -48.74 -10.91 28.76
N ALA A 17 -47.47 -10.79 29.11
CA ALA A 17 -46.52 -9.99 28.35
C ALA A 17 -46.10 -10.76 27.08
N LEU A 18 -46.54 -10.29 25.91
CA LEU A 18 -46.04 -10.78 24.63
C LEU A 18 -44.64 -10.16 24.40
N THR A 19 -43.59 -10.92 24.66
CA THR A 19 -42.24 -10.57 24.20
C THR A 19 -42.12 -10.91 22.71
N LEU A 20 -42.15 -9.89 21.85
CA LEU A 20 -41.79 -10.02 20.44
C LEU A 20 -40.28 -10.20 20.34
N TYR A 21 -39.81 -11.45 20.26
CA TYR A 21 -38.47 -11.77 19.78
C TYR A 21 -38.46 -11.58 18.25
N GLY A 22 -38.03 -10.41 17.78
CA GLY A 22 -37.51 -10.29 16.42
C GLY A 22 -36.18 -11.05 16.34
N PRO A 23 -35.85 -11.70 15.22
CA PRO A 23 -34.53 -12.27 15.05
C PRO A 23 -33.50 -11.15 15.19
N ALA A 24 -32.54 -11.30 16.10
CA ALA A 24 -31.38 -10.44 16.14
C ALA A 24 -30.69 -10.58 14.78
N VAL A 25 -30.81 -9.56 13.92
CA VAL A 25 -29.96 -9.45 12.75
C VAL A 25 -28.56 -9.35 13.32
N ALA A 26 -27.75 -10.39 13.15
CA ALA A 26 -26.36 -10.36 13.55
C ALA A 26 -25.70 -9.17 12.83
N HIS A 27 -25.45 -8.09 13.56
CA HIS A 27 -24.67 -6.99 13.04
C HIS A 27 -23.26 -7.55 12.88
N ALA A 28 -22.74 -7.50 11.66
CA ALA A 28 -21.39 -7.98 11.41
C ALA A 28 -20.45 -7.12 12.27
N ASP A 29 -19.64 -7.78 13.11
CA ASP A 29 -18.63 -7.12 13.93
C ASP A 29 -17.80 -6.15 13.07
N ALA A 30 -17.44 -4.98 13.60
CA ALA A 30 -16.67 -3.96 12.90
C ALA A 30 -15.36 -4.53 12.32
N GLY A 31 -14.75 -5.52 12.98
CA GLY A 31 -13.62 -6.27 12.44
C GLY A 31 -13.98 -7.08 11.17
N ALA A 32 -15.12 -7.78 11.19
CA ALA A 32 -15.60 -8.56 10.05
C ALA A 32 -15.96 -7.67 8.84
N LEU A 33 -16.61 -6.52 9.06
CA LEU A 33 -16.90 -5.56 8.00
C LEU A 33 -15.61 -4.96 7.42
N TYR A 34 -14.60 -4.70 8.26
CA TYR A 34 -13.30 -4.21 7.79
C TYR A 34 -12.60 -5.25 6.90
N ASN A 35 -12.60 -6.52 7.33
CA ASN A 35 -11.99 -7.62 6.58
C ASN A 35 -12.73 -7.85 5.26
N SER A 36 -14.06 -7.89 5.29
CA SER A 36 -14.91 -8.00 4.09
C SER A 36 -14.65 -6.85 3.11
N ALA A 37 -14.46 -5.63 3.60
CA ALA A 37 -14.12 -4.50 2.75
C ALA A 37 -12.78 -4.69 2.04
N GLN A 38 -11.73 -5.12 2.76
CA GLN A 38 -10.40 -5.38 2.22
C GLN A 38 -10.41 -6.51 1.17
N ASP A 39 -11.18 -7.58 1.42
CA ASP A 39 -11.37 -8.68 0.47
C ASP A 39 -12.06 -8.18 -0.80
N ASN A 40 -13.17 -7.44 -0.65
CA ASN A 40 -13.88 -6.82 -1.78
C ASN A 40 -12.97 -5.93 -2.63
N PHE A 41 -12.11 -5.11 -2.03
CA PHE A 41 -11.15 -4.28 -2.76
C PHE A 41 -10.08 -5.10 -3.49
N THR A 42 -9.63 -6.19 -2.88
CA THR A 42 -8.69 -7.13 -3.50
C THR A 42 -9.30 -7.80 -4.73
N ASP A 43 -10.57 -8.20 -4.62
CA ASP A 43 -11.33 -8.89 -5.66
C ASP A 43 -11.86 -7.96 -6.76
N GLY A 44 -11.74 -6.65 -6.58
CA GLY A 44 -12.23 -5.65 -7.54
C GLY A 44 -13.73 -5.39 -7.47
N ASN A 45 -14.34 -5.61 -6.29
CA ASN A 45 -15.69 -5.22 -5.95
C ASN A 45 -15.67 -3.94 -5.10
N GLU A 46 -15.25 -2.81 -5.68
CA GLU A 46 -15.08 -1.57 -4.89
C GLU A 46 -16.40 -1.02 -4.34
N GLY A 47 -17.51 -1.30 -5.02
CA GLY A 47 -18.86 -0.97 -4.53
C GLY A 47 -19.22 -1.74 -3.26
N GLY A 48 -18.94 -3.04 -3.21
CA GLY A 48 -19.10 -3.87 -2.02
C GLY A 48 -18.21 -3.40 -0.87
N GLY A 49 -16.93 -3.14 -1.15
CA GLY A 49 -16.00 -2.69 -0.11
C GLY A 49 -16.39 -1.33 0.50
N LEU A 50 -16.83 -0.37 -0.31
CA LEU A 50 -17.34 0.91 0.19
C LEU A 50 -18.67 0.77 0.95
N ALA A 51 -19.51 -0.20 0.61
CA ALA A 51 -20.73 -0.49 1.36
C ALA A 51 -20.42 -1.08 2.74
N ASP A 52 -19.48 -2.02 2.83
CA ASP A 52 -19.02 -2.60 4.10
C ASP A 52 -18.41 -1.53 5.02
N LEU A 53 -17.57 -0.64 4.48
CA LEU A 53 -17.03 0.49 5.24
C LEU A 53 -18.11 1.46 5.71
N ARG A 54 -19.16 1.69 4.90
CA ARG A 54 -20.28 2.55 5.31
C ARG A 54 -21.04 1.93 6.49
N ASN A 55 -21.30 0.63 6.44
CA ASN A 55 -21.95 -0.09 7.53
C ASN A 55 -21.09 -0.06 8.80
N LEU A 56 -19.78 -0.31 8.66
CA LEU A 56 -18.82 -0.23 9.77
C LEU A 56 -18.86 1.16 10.43
N LEU A 57 -18.76 2.21 9.64
CA LEU A 57 -18.72 3.60 10.13
C LEU A 57 -20.07 4.11 10.66
N ALA A 58 -21.17 3.40 10.40
CA ALA A 58 -22.46 3.68 11.03
C ALA A 58 -22.48 3.20 12.49
N GLU A 59 -21.79 2.10 12.79
CA GLU A 59 -21.69 1.53 14.13
C GLU A 59 -20.49 2.09 14.91
N SER A 60 -19.36 2.30 14.22
CA SER A 60 -18.10 2.78 14.78
C SER A 60 -17.63 4.05 14.04
N PRO A 61 -18.28 5.20 14.28
CA PRO A 61 -18.04 6.43 13.51
C PRO A 61 -16.62 7.00 13.69
N ASP A 62 -15.91 6.62 14.75
CA ASP A 62 -14.57 7.14 15.07
C ASP A 62 -13.44 6.20 14.63
N ASP A 63 -13.75 5.19 13.82
CA ASP A 63 -12.75 4.27 13.29
C ASP A 63 -11.84 4.94 12.25
N ALA A 64 -10.67 5.40 12.70
CA ALA A 64 -9.72 6.13 11.88
C ALA A 64 -9.18 5.31 10.68
N GLN A 65 -8.97 4.00 10.84
CA GLN A 65 -8.45 3.16 9.75
C GLN A 65 -9.54 2.90 8.70
N ALA A 66 -10.80 2.71 9.11
CA ALA A 66 -11.91 2.58 8.19
C ALA A 66 -12.19 3.89 7.43
N LEU A 67 -12.08 5.05 8.09
CA LEU A 67 -12.15 6.37 7.44
C LEU A 67 -11.03 6.57 6.42
N ALA A 68 -9.80 6.19 6.76
CA ALA A 68 -8.67 6.25 5.82
C ALA A 68 -8.91 5.36 4.60
N LEU A 69 -9.39 4.13 4.81
CA LEU A 69 -9.67 3.19 3.73
C LEU A 69 -10.84 3.69 2.85
N GLN A 70 -11.89 4.24 3.45
CA GLN A 70 -13.01 4.84 2.73
C GLN A 70 -12.55 6.00 1.87
N ALA A 71 -11.73 6.91 2.41
CA ALA A 71 -11.17 8.01 1.62
C ALA A 71 -10.35 7.51 0.42
N ILE A 72 -9.48 6.52 0.62
CA ILE A 72 -8.62 5.97 -0.44
C ILE A 72 -9.44 5.33 -1.56
N TRP A 73 -10.42 4.49 -1.22
CA TRP A 73 -11.21 3.78 -2.22
C TRP A 73 -12.33 4.63 -2.83
N SER A 74 -12.83 5.65 -2.14
CA SER A 74 -13.69 6.67 -2.74
C SER A 74 -12.94 7.54 -3.74
N ASP A 75 -11.65 7.83 -3.52
CA ASP A 75 -10.83 8.43 -4.58
C ASP A 75 -10.79 7.50 -5.80
N TYR A 76 -10.44 6.22 -5.60
CA TYR A 76 -10.36 5.23 -6.67
C TYR A 76 -11.63 5.19 -7.55
N THR A 77 -12.82 5.17 -6.94
CA THR A 77 -14.11 5.13 -7.66
C THR A 77 -14.57 6.49 -8.20
N GLY A 78 -13.89 7.59 -7.85
CA GLY A 78 -14.24 8.95 -8.26
C GLY A 78 -15.32 9.61 -7.40
N ASP A 79 -15.68 9.03 -6.25
CA ASP A 79 -16.61 9.61 -5.28
C ASP A 79 -15.87 10.64 -4.39
N LEU A 80 -15.64 11.82 -4.96
CA LEU A 80 -14.90 12.90 -4.29
C LEU A 80 -15.62 13.43 -3.05
N VAL A 81 -16.95 13.37 -3.00
CA VAL A 81 -17.72 13.85 -1.84
C VAL A 81 -17.47 12.93 -0.65
N THR A 82 -17.62 11.61 -0.84
CA THR A 82 -17.34 10.65 0.24
C THR A 82 -15.87 10.70 0.65
N ARG A 83 -14.94 10.87 -0.30
CA ARG A 83 -13.50 11.06 -0.02
C ARG A 83 -13.28 12.21 0.95
N GLU A 84 -13.77 13.41 0.63
CA GLU A 84 -13.54 14.60 1.45
C GLU A 84 -14.24 14.54 2.81
N VAL A 85 -15.45 13.97 2.87
CA VAL A 85 -16.16 13.75 4.15
C VAL A 85 -15.36 12.81 5.06
N ALA A 86 -14.86 11.70 4.52
CA ALA A 86 -14.05 10.74 5.28
C ALA A 86 -12.73 11.38 5.75
N LEU A 87 -12.03 12.13 4.90
CA LEU A 87 -10.80 12.83 5.25
C LEU A 87 -11.00 13.90 6.33
N ASN A 88 -12.07 14.68 6.26
CA ASN A 88 -12.33 15.72 7.26
C ASN A 88 -12.60 15.11 8.63
N ARG A 89 -13.37 14.01 8.68
CA ARG A 89 -13.58 13.23 9.91
C ARG A 89 -12.28 12.64 10.43
N LEU A 90 -11.51 11.99 9.56
CA LEU A 90 -10.21 11.41 9.89
C LEU A 90 -9.24 12.46 10.45
N ASN A 91 -9.22 13.66 9.86
CA ASN A 91 -8.36 14.76 10.31
C ASN A 91 -8.70 15.23 11.73
N GLY A 92 -9.98 15.18 12.12
CA GLY A 92 -10.39 15.50 13.50
C GLY A 92 -9.97 14.44 14.52
N LEU A 93 -9.87 13.17 14.10
CA LEU A 93 -9.59 12.02 14.98
C LEU A 93 -8.10 11.66 15.04
N ASN A 94 -7.44 11.63 13.88
CA ASN A 94 -6.06 11.25 13.70
C ASN A 94 -5.42 12.06 12.55
N PRO A 95 -4.91 13.27 12.84
CA PRO A 95 -4.28 14.14 11.84
C PRO A 95 -3.10 13.48 11.11
N GLN A 96 -2.29 12.67 11.82
CA GLN A 96 -1.14 11.99 11.23
C GLN A 96 -1.58 10.96 10.17
N LEU A 97 -2.62 10.16 10.47
CA LEU A 97 -3.17 9.23 9.49
C LEU A 97 -3.84 9.98 8.34
N ALA A 98 -4.52 11.11 8.59
CA ALA A 98 -5.08 11.95 7.54
C ALA A 98 -4.01 12.49 6.58
N ASP A 99 -2.87 12.95 7.11
CA ASP A 99 -1.74 13.41 6.30
C ASP A 99 -1.11 12.28 5.49
N GLY A 100 -1.00 11.09 6.09
CA GLY A 100 -0.59 9.87 5.40
C GLY A 100 -1.54 9.52 4.26
N THR A 101 -2.86 9.58 4.49
CA THR A 101 -3.89 9.38 3.46
C THR A 101 -3.80 10.42 2.34
N ARG A 102 -3.57 11.70 2.66
CA ARG A 102 -3.33 12.74 1.64
C ARG A 102 -2.05 12.47 0.84
N ASN A 103 -1.02 11.94 1.50
CA ASN A 103 0.21 11.54 0.83
C ASN A 103 -0.02 10.38 -0.15
N VAL A 104 -0.94 9.45 0.15
CA VAL A 104 -1.37 8.40 -0.80
C VAL A 104 -1.92 9.01 -2.09
N PHE A 105 -2.81 10.00 -2.03
CA PHE A 105 -3.33 10.64 -3.26
C PHE A 105 -2.23 11.32 -4.07
N ARG A 106 -1.33 12.05 -3.40
CA ARG A 106 -0.16 12.67 -4.05
C ARG A 106 0.76 11.62 -4.70
N ALA A 107 1.01 10.52 -3.99
CA ALA A 107 1.84 9.42 -4.48
C ALA A 107 1.23 8.76 -5.73
N ILE A 108 -0.08 8.49 -5.71
CA ILE A 108 -0.79 7.90 -6.85
C ILE A 108 -0.81 8.85 -8.04
N GLY A 109 -1.08 10.15 -7.81
CA GLY A 109 -1.00 11.15 -8.88
C GLY A 109 0.39 11.21 -9.52
N SER A 110 1.44 11.24 -8.70
CA SER A 110 2.83 11.20 -9.17
C SER A 110 3.14 9.91 -9.93
N ALA A 111 2.69 8.75 -9.43
CA ALA A 111 2.89 7.45 -10.06
C ALA A 111 2.21 7.34 -11.42
N VAL A 112 0.94 7.76 -11.53
CA VAL A 112 0.20 7.74 -12.81
C VAL A 112 0.86 8.65 -13.84
N GLY A 113 1.34 9.82 -13.42
CA GLY A 113 2.08 10.76 -14.27
C GLY A 113 3.55 10.37 -14.54
N THR A 114 4.08 9.35 -13.86
CA THR A 114 5.46 8.90 -14.09
C THR A 114 5.58 8.26 -15.46
N LEU A 115 6.49 8.80 -16.26
CA LEU A 115 6.90 8.23 -17.54
C LEU A 115 8.14 7.36 -17.30
N PRO A 116 8.12 6.07 -17.73
CA PRO A 116 9.34 5.28 -17.77
C PRO A 116 10.37 6.01 -18.64
N ASN A 117 11.59 6.19 -18.12
CA ASN A 117 12.64 6.94 -18.79
C ASN A 117 13.95 6.15 -18.74
N PRO A 118 14.58 5.82 -19.89
CA PRO A 118 15.88 5.16 -19.90
C PRO A 118 17.05 6.11 -19.61
N ILE A 119 16.80 7.42 -19.57
CA ILE A 119 17.83 8.43 -19.36
C ILE A 119 18.01 8.65 -17.85
N PRO A 120 19.26 8.70 -17.35
CA PRO A 120 19.53 9.06 -15.96
C PRO A 120 18.86 10.38 -15.55
N ALA A 121 18.22 10.38 -14.39
CA ALA A 121 17.67 11.58 -13.79
C ALA A 121 18.80 12.45 -13.22
N ILE A 122 18.66 13.77 -13.39
CA ILE A 122 19.55 14.75 -12.76
C ILE A 122 19.04 15.00 -11.36
N ALA A 123 19.83 14.66 -10.35
CA ALA A 123 19.48 14.86 -8.96
C ALA A 123 20.70 15.24 -8.11
N GLY A 124 20.46 15.91 -6.99
CA GLY A 124 21.51 16.33 -6.06
C GLY A 124 22.14 15.16 -5.30
N PRO A 125 23.29 15.39 -4.63
CA PRO A 125 24.10 14.34 -3.99
C PRO A 125 23.39 13.61 -2.84
N ALA A 126 22.36 14.21 -2.23
CA ALA A 126 21.53 13.59 -1.21
C ALA A 126 20.39 12.71 -1.78
N THR A 127 20.48 12.30 -3.05
CA THR A 127 19.49 11.42 -3.70
C THR A 127 20.02 9.99 -3.75
N GLY A 128 19.29 9.03 -3.21
CA GLY A 128 19.61 7.61 -3.32
C GLY A 128 19.09 6.99 -4.62
N ILE A 129 19.71 5.90 -5.06
CA ILE A 129 19.28 5.11 -6.22
C ILE A 129 18.67 3.81 -5.69
N ALA A 130 17.37 3.61 -5.84
CA ALA A 130 16.63 2.45 -5.33
C ALA A 130 16.38 1.43 -6.45
N VAL A 131 17.10 0.31 -6.45
CA VAL A 131 17.01 -0.74 -7.47
C VAL A 131 16.19 -1.92 -6.93
N LEU A 132 15.06 -2.21 -7.58
CA LEU A 132 14.15 -3.29 -7.17
C LEU A 132 14.46 -4.60 -7.91
N GLY A 133 14.37 -5.71 -7.17
CA GLY A 133 14.43 -7.08 -7.70
C GLY A 133 13.28 -7.47 -8.64
N TYR A 134 13.49 -8.51 -9.45
CA TYR A 134 12.54 -9.09 -10.42
C TYR A 134 12.32 -10.61 -10.26
N GLY A 135 13.28 -11.29 -9.63
CA GLY A 135 13.34 -12.72 -9.43
C GLY A 135 14.61 -13.33 -10.03
N LEU A 136 15.15 -14.34 -9.37
CA LEU A 136 16.23 -15.18 -9.90
C LEU A 136 15.67 -16.42 -10.60
N LEU A 137 16.52 -17.10 -11.35
CA LEU A 137 16.29 -18.46 -11.85
C LEU A 137 16.57 -19.49 -10.73
N PRO A 138 16.06 -20.73 -10.83
CA PRO A 138 16.25 -21.74 -9.77
C PRO A 138 17.70 -22.06 -9.43
N ASP A 139 18.62 -21.86 -10.38
CA ASP A 139 20.07 -22.04 -10.19
C ASP A 139 20.76 -20.86 -9.49
N GLY A 140 20.02 -19.78 -9.18
CA GLY A 140 20.52 -18.56 -8.56
C GLY A 140 21.00 -17.50 -9.55
N SER A 141 20.94 -17.77 -10.87
CA SER A 141 21.32 -16.78 -11.88
C SER A 141 20.26 -15.70 -12.06
N MET A 142 20.69 -14.50 -12.47
CA MET A 142 19.79 -13.36 -12.68
C MET A 142 19.01 -13.52 -13.99
N ARG A 143 17.71 -13.22 -13.94
CA ARG A 143 16.88 -13.12 -15.16
C ARG A 143 17.32 -11.93 -16.01
N PRO A 144 17.14 -11.99 -17.35
CA PRO A 144 17.49 -10.88 -18.25
C PRO A 144 16.91 -9.52 -17.79
N GLU A 145 15.67 -9.50 -17.35
CA GLU A 145 15.04 -8.27 -16.86
C GLU A 145 15.71 -7.70 -15.61
N LEU A 146 16.22 -8.54 -14.70
CA LEU A 146 16.98 -8.06 -13.54
C LEU A 146 18.31 -7.42 -13.98
N VAL A 147 18.96 -7.99 -15.00
CA VAL A 147 20.17 -7.41 -15.61
C VAL A 147 19.86 -6.08 -16.28
N ASN A 148 18.74 -5.96 -16.98
CA ASN A 148 18.30 -4.71 -17.62
C ASN A 148 18.08 -3.59 -16.58
N ARG A 149 17.47 -3.91 -15.42
CA ARG A 149 17.34 -2.96 -14.30
C ARG A 149 18.70 -2.54 -13.74
N LEU A 150 19.65 -3.47 -13.63
CA LEU A 150 21.00 -3.18 -13.16
C LEU A 150 21.80 -2.31 -14.12
N GLN A 151 21.62 -2.49 -15.43
CA GLN A 151 22.21 -1.60 -16.43
C GLN A 151 21.69 -0.17 -16.30
N ALA A 152 20.38 0.02 -16.12
CA ALA A 152 19.81 1.34 -15.86
C ALA A 152 20.34 1.95 -14.54
N ALA A 153 20.43 1.14 -13.48
CA ALA A 153 21.00 1.56 -12.21
C ALA A 153 22.48 1.95 -12.33
N TRP A 154 23.26 1.23 -13.12
CA TRP A 154 24.67 1.51 -13.37
C TRP A 154 24.87 2.83 -14.11
N LEU A 155 24.07 3.08 -15.17
CA LEU A 155 24.07 4.37 -15.86
C LEU A 155 23.72 5.53 -14.90
N GLN A 156 22.70 5.34 -14.06
CA GLN A 156 22.35 6.33 -13.04
C GLN A 156 23.47 6.53 -12.01
N ALA A 157 24.13 5.45 -11.58
CA ALA A 157 25.22 5.50 -10.60
C ALA A 157 26.47 6.22 -11.13
N ILE A 158 26.72 6.16 -12.44
CA ILE A 158 27.75 6.94 -13.14
C ILE A 158 27.36 8.42 -13.18
N ALA A 159 26.10 8.73 -13.53
CA ALA A 159 25.60 10.10 -13.56
C ALA A 159 25.53 10.75 -12.16
N SER A 160 25.45 9.93 -11.11
CA SER A 160 25.35 10.38 -9.71
C SER A 160 26.39 9.66 -8.84
N PRO A 161 27.69 10.01 -8.94
CA PRO A 161 28.78 9.24 -8.33
C PRO A 161 28.81 9.29 -6.79
N MET A 162 28.08 10.22 -6.18
CA MET A 162 28.02 10.39 -4.71
C MET A 162 26.78 9.73 -4.09
N SER A 163 25.81 9.29 -4.89
CA SER A 163 24.56 8.73 -4.39
C SER A 163 24.75 7.36 -3.75
N PRO A 164 24.11 7.06 -2.59
CA PRO A 164 24.01 5.69 -2.12
C PRO A 164 23.09 4.89 -3.06
N ILE A 165 23.39 3.61 -3.22
CA ILE A 165 22.63 2.70 -4.08
C ILE A 165 22.01 1.63 -3.19
N LEU A 166 20.69 1.64 -3.08
CA LEU A 166 19.94 0.55 -2.49
C LEU A 166 19.67 -0.52 -3.54
N VAL A 167 19.97 -1.77 -3.24
CA VAL A 167 19.48 -2.94 -3.99
C VAL A 167 18.58 -3.75 -3.07
N THR A 168 17.33 -4.00 -3.48
CA THR A 168 16.31 -4.64 -2.61
C THR A 168 15.64 -5.83 -3.28
N GLY A 169 15.59 -6.95 -2.56
CA GLY A 169 14.98 -8.21 -3.01
C GLY A 169 15.51 -9.40 -2.21
N GLY A 170 14.65 -9.96 -1.37
CA GLY A 170 14.99 -10.95 -0.35
C GLY A 170 14.62 -12.39 -0.69
N ASN A 171 13.98 -12.65 -1.84
CA ASN A 171 13.56 -14.00 -2.21
C ASN A 171 14.77 -14.82 -2.71
N PRO A 172 15.26 -15.81 -1.94
CA PRO A 172 16.46 -16.53 -2.33
C PRO A 172 16.16 -17.60 -3.39
N GLN A 173 17.08 -17.79 -4.32
CA GLN A 173 17.17 -18.97 -5.18
C GLN A 173 18.58 -19.54 -5.08
N ASN A 174 18.69 -20.86 -4.90
CA ASN A 174 19.97 -21.53 -4.67
C ASN A 174 20.83 -20.86 -3.57
N GLY A 175 20.18 -20.42 -2.47
CA GLY A 175 20.84 -19.73 -1.36
C GLY A 175 21.25 -18.28 -1.60
N ILE A 176 20.96 -17.70 -2.78
CA ILE A 176 21.32 -16.34 -3.16
C ILE A 176 20.06 -15.49 -3.25
N THR A 177 20.02 -14.37 -2.52
CA THR A 177 18.97 -13.34 -2.67
C THR A 177 19.23 -12.47 -3.90
N GLU A 178 18.18 -11.86 -4.46
CA GLU A 178 18.30 -10.88 -5.54
C GLU A 178 19.21 -9.71 -5.15
N ALA A 179 19.08 -9.19 -3.93
CA ALA A 179 19.92 -8.11 -3.41
C ALA A 179 21.42 -8.48 -3.41
N ALA A 180 21.75 -9.72 -3.04
CA ALA A 180 23.14 -10.21 -3.09
C ALA A 180 23.67 -10.31 -4.53
N ALA A 181 22.86 -10.85 -5.45
CA ALA A 181 23.22 -10.95 -6.86
C ALA A 181 23.41 -9.55 -7.50
N MET A 182 22.50 -8.62 -7.22
CA MET A 182 22.55 -7.23 -7.67
C MET A 182 23.78 -6.49 -7.13
N GLN A 183 24.09 -6.63 -5.84
CA GLN A 183 25.27 -6.04 -5.23
C GLN A 183 26.56 -6.55 -5.90
N GLY A 184 26.69 -7.87 -6.06
CA GLY A 184 27.84 -8.49 -6.73
C GLY A 184 28.01 -8.01 -8.17
N TRP A 185 26.91 -7.90 -8.91
CA TRP A 185 26.93 -7.39 -10.28
C TRP A 185 27.42 -5.94 -10.35
N LEU A 186 26.90 -5.04 -9.52
CA LEU A 186 27.31 -3.63 -9.53
C LEU A 186 28.79 -3.45 -9.15
N ILE A 187 29.27 -4.20 -8.16
CA ILE A 187 30.70 -4.20 -7.78
C ILE A 187 31.56 -4.69 -8.94
N GLY A 188 31.16 -5.78 -9.59
CA GLY A 188 31.84 -6.29 -10.78
C GLY A 188 31.88 -5.32 -11.97
N HIS A 189 30.97 -4.32 -11.99
CA HIS A 189 30.92 -3.26 -13.00
C HIS A 189 31.50 -1.93 -12.50
N GLY A 190 32.34 -1.97 -11.47
CA GLY A 190 33.16 -0.84 -11.03
C GLY A 190 32.48 0.11 -10.04
N ILE A 191 31.32 -0.23 -9.51
CA ILE A 191 30.69 0.55 -8.42
C ILE A 191 31.37 0.20 -7.08
N PRO A 192 31.89 1.19 -6.33
CA PRO A 192 32.48 0.94 -5.02
C PRO A 192 31.48 0.27 -4.05
N ALA A 193 31.92 -0.79 -3.38
CA ALA A 193 31.06 -1.58 -2.47
C ALA A 193 30.47 -0.73 -1.33
N ASN A 194 31.21 0.27 -0.84
CA ASN A 194 30.75 1.18 0.22
C ASN A 194 29.60 2.12 -0.21
N ARG A 195 29.30 2.21 -1.51
CA ARG A 195 28.12 2.93 -2.00
C ARG A 195 26.84 2.08 -1.98
N ILE A 196 26.97 0.76 -1.87
CA ILE A 196 25.85 -0.16 -2.06
C ILE A 196 25.33 -0.63 -0.71
N VAL A 197 24.02 -0.49 -0.51
CA VAL A 197 23.27 -0.95 0.64
C VAL A 197 22.31 -2.03 0.16
N ALA A 198 22.44 -3.26 0.66
CA ALA A 198 21.66 -4.41 0.19
C ALA A 198 20.57 -4.79 1.20
N ASP A 199 19.31 -4.83 0.76
CA ASP A 199 18.20 -5.37 1.54
C ASP A 199 17.86 -6.81 1.15
N HIS A 200 18.25 -7.74 2.00
CA HIS A 200 18.05 -9.18 1.81
C HIS A 200 16.70 -9.69 2.36
N ARG A 201 15.80 -8.80 2.80
CA ARG A 201 14.58 -9.18 3.55
C ARG A 201 13.30 -8.98 2.76
N ALA A 202 13.23 -8.01 1.86
CA ALA A 202 11.99 -7.65 1.19
C ALA A 202 11.49 -8.74 0.23
N GLY A 203 10.30 -9.28 0.50
CA GLY A 203 9.61 -10.26 -0.35
C GLY A 203 8.51 -9.66 -1.24
N SER A 204 8.20 -8.36 -1.09
CA SER A 204 7.13 -7.67 -1.83
C SER A 204 7.50 -6.24 -2.21
N THR A 205 6.74 -5.62 -3.12
CA THR A 205 6.92 -4.20 -3.50
C THR A 205 6.79 -3.26 -2.30
N VAL A 206 5.78 -3.50 -1.46
CA VAL A 206 5.55 -2.75 -0.21
C VAL A 206 6.77 -2.85 0.72
N GLN A 207 7.31 -4.06 0.92
CA GLN A 207 8.49 -4.26 1.75
C GLN A 207 9.75 -3.62 1.14
N ASN A 208 9.92 -3.69 -0.18
CA ASN A 208 11.01 -3.00 -0.89
C ASN A 208 11.00 -1.49 -0.59
N ALA A 209 9.81 -0.87 -0.60
CA ALA A 209 9.67 0.56 -0.32
C ALA A 209 9.88 0.89 1.17
N LEU A 210 9.26 0.13 2.08
CA LEU A 210 9.36 0.37 3.52
C LEU A 210 10.79 0.18 4.04
N PHE A 211 11.40 -0.98 3.77
CA PHE A 211 12.76 -1.28 4.21
C PHE A 211 13.78 -0.43 3.46
N GLY A 212 13.57 -0.27 2.15
CA GLY A 212 14.42 0.54 1.30
C GLY A 212 14.47 2.01 1.71
N THR A 213 13.32 2.62 2.02
CA THR A 213 13.25 4.01 2.47
C THR A 213 14.00 4.24 3.77
N ASP A 214 13.85 3.34 4.75
CA ASP A 214 14.61 3.39 6.01
C ASP A 214 16.13 3.28 5.75
N MET A 215 16.54 2.34 4.90
CA MET A 215 17.95 2.10 4.58
C MET A 215 18.57 3.28 3.79
N LEU A 216 17.83 3.87 2.85
CA LEU A 216 18.26 5.06 2.12
C LEU A 216 18.46 6.26 3.04
N ARG A 217 17.52 6.50 3.97
CA ARG A 217 17.65 7.59 4.96
C ARG A 217 18.86 7.39 5.87
N LYS A 218 19.11 6.16 6.33
CA LYS A 218 20.31 5.81 7.11
C LYS A 218 21.61 6.01 6.32
N ALA A 219 21.55 5.89 5.00
CA ALA A 219 22.66 6.20 4.09
C ALA A 219 22.76 7.70 3.72
N GLY A 220 21.96 8.57 4.34
CA GLY A 220 22.00 10.02 4.15
C GLY A 220 21.16 10.55 2.98
N ALA A 221 20.33 9.71 2.35
CA ALA A 221 19.45 10.15 1.27
C ALA A 221 18.19 10.85 1.79
N THR A 222 17.85 11.98 1.17
CA THR A 222 16.64 12.77 1.41
C THR A 222 15.58 12.58 0.33
N SER A 223 15.96 11.99 -0.79
CA SER A 223 15.13 11.68 -1.96
C SER A 223 15.63 10.41 -2.65
N ALA A 224 14.82 9.84 -3.55
CA ALA A 224 15.16 8.64 -4.28
C ALA A 224 14.95 8.80 -5.80
N ILE A 225 15.80 8.12 -6.56
CA ILE A 225 15.54 7.72 -7.94
C ILE A 225 15.20 6.24 -7.91
N VAL A 226 14.02 5.88 -8.41
CA VAL A 226 13.56 4.48 -8.42
C VAL A 226 13.96 3.82 -9.74
N VAL A 227 14.55 2.62 -9.66
CA VAL A 227 14.98 1.82 -10.82
C VAL A 227 14.26 0.48 -10.82
N THR A 228 13.46 0.24 -11.87
CA THR A 228 12.74 -1.03 -12.10
C THR A 228 12.27 -1.11 -13.56
N SER A 229 11.58 -2.20 -13.94
CA SER A 229 10.94 -2.38 -15.25
C SER A 229 9.87 -1.31 -15.54
N PRO A 230 9.63 -0.93 -16.81
CA PRO A 230 8.59 0.05 -17.17
C PRO A 230 7.18 -0.29 -16.71
N ASN A 231 6.79 -1.55 -16.75
CA ASN A 231 5.48 -2.00 -16.26
C ASN A 231 5.33 -1.92 -14.73
N HIS A 232 6.44 -1.81 -14.00
CA HIS A 232 6.49 -1.82 -12.55
C HIS A 232 6.78 -0.45 -11.93
N ILE A 233 7.34 0.49 -12.71
CA ILE A 233 7.86 1.76 -12.21
C ILE A 233 6.80 2.57 -11.47
N ARG A 234 5.58 2.67 -11.99
CA ARG A 234 4.51 3.48 -11.39
C ARG A 234 4.14 2.98 -10.00
N ARG A 235 3.99 1.66 -9.83
CA ARG A 235 3.68 1.05 -8.53
C ARG A 235 4.81 1.29 -7.53
N ALA A 236 6.05 1.04 -7.94
CA ALA A 236 7.21 1.31 -7.10
C ALA A 236 7.32 2.80 -6.70
N VAL A 237 7.08 3.74 -7.61
CA VAL A 237 7.07 5.17 -7.30
C VAL A 237 6.03 5.52 -6.24
N ALA A 238 4.80 5.01 -6.37
CA ALA A 238 3.77 5.24 -5.36
C ALA A 238 4.23 4.72 -3.99
N ASP A 239 4.72 3.49 -3.92
CA ASP A 239 5.12 2.86 -2.65
C ASP A 239 6.27 3.63 -1.99
N PHE A 240 7.31 4.03 -2.73
CA PHE A 240 8.40 4.81 -2.14
C PHE A 240 7.94 6.19 -1.63
N ILE A 241 7.04 6.87 -2.34
CA ILE A 241 6.47 8.14 -1.87
C ILE A 241 5.62 7.92 -0.60
N VAL A 242 4.80 6.86 -0.55
CA VAL A 242 3.98 6.53 0.62
C VAL A 242 4.84 6.13 1.81
N ALA A 243 5.92 5.38 1.60
CA ALA A 243 6.92 5.03 2.62
C ALA A 243 7.68 6.28 3.14
N GLY A 244 7.54 7.41 2.45
CA GLY A 244 7.90 8.73 2.93
C GLY A 244 9.19 9.30 2.35
N ILE A 245 9.73 8.73 1.27
CA ILE A 245 10.87 9.34 0.55
C ILE A 245 10.38 10.00 -0.74
N PRO A 246 10.67 11.30 -0.97
CA PRO A 246 10.39 11.95 -2.23
C PRO A 246 11.07 11.22 -3.38
N VAL A 247 10.29 10.83 -4.40
CA VAL A 247 10.84 10.26 -5.63
C VAL A 247 11.02 11.37 -6.65
N VAL A 248 12.27 11.65 -7.00
CA VAL A 248 12.67 12.76 -7.89
C VAL A 248 13.09 12.28 -9.28
N GLY A 249 13.14 10.97 -9.49
CA GLY A 249 13.41 10.35 -10.77
C GLY A 249 12.95 8.90 -10.82
N ALA A 250 12.66 8.43 -12.02
CA ALA A 250 12.28 7.05 -12.27
C ALA A 250 13.00 6.59 -13.53
N THR A 251 13.95 5.67 -13.39
CA THR A 251 14.76 5.18 -14.51
C THR A 251 14.44 3.73 -14.81
N THR A 252 14.34 3.37 -16.07
CA THR A 252 13.98 2.02 -16.50
C THR A 252 14.91 1.51 -17.59
N SER A 253 14.81 0.21 -17.91
CA SER A 253 15.36 -0.31 -19.15
C SER A 253 14.59 0.22 -20.38
N LEU A 254 15.15 -0.01 -21.56
CA LEU A 254 14.49 0.28 -22.84
C LEU A 254 13.39 -0.74 -23.19
N GLU A 255 13.42 -1.91 -22.56
CA GLU A 255 12.49 -3.00 -22.82
C GLU A 255 11.08 -2.64 -22.34
N GLN A 256 10.05 -2.82 -23.18
CA GLN A 256 8.65 -2.47 -22.88
C GLN A 256 8.40 -0.97 -22.62
N LEU A 257 9.33 -0.09 -23.01
CA LEU A 257 9.17 1.35 -22.85
C LEU A 257 7.90 1.85 -23.55
N VAL A 258 7.73 1.54 -24.84
CA VAL A 258 6.60 2.02 -25.67
C VAL A 258 5.24 1.59 -25.12
N SER A 259 5.10 0.33 -24.72
CA SER A 259 3.85 -0.20 -24.15
C SER A 259 3.51 0.40 -22.78
N SER A 260 4.48 1.06 -22.14
CA SER A 260 4.33 1.63 -20.80
C SER A 260 4.26 3.16 -20.80
N LEU A 261 4.29 3.83 -21.96
CA LEU A 261 4.28 5.30 -22.03
C LEU A 261 2.94 5.91 -21.60
N ALA A 262 1.83 5.34 -22.04
CA ALA A 262 0.51 5.87 -21.72
C ALA A 262 0.20 5.68 -20.21
N PRO A 263 -0.45 6.67 -19.56
CA PRO A 263 -0.97 6.48 -18.21
C PRO A 263 -1.91 5.26 -18.15
N PRO A 264 -1.84 4.44 -17.08
CA PRO A 264 -2.71 3.28 -16.95
C PRO A 264 -4.17 3.71 -16.82
N ALA A 265 -5.08 2.97 -17.46
CA ALA A 265 -6.52 3.11 -17.24
C ALA A 265 -6.85 2.90 -15.74
N ARG A 266 -7.97 3.46 -15.27
CA ARG A 266 -8.32 3.44 -13.83
C ARG A 266 -8.33 2.02 -13.24
N ALA A 267 -8.90 1.04 -13.95
CA ALA A 267 -8.90 -0.36 -13.54
C ALA A 267 -7.48 -0.94 -13.35
N SER A 268 -6.52 -0.53 -14.18
CA SER A 268 -5.11 -0.93 -14.08
C SER A 268 -4.36 -0.23 -12.94
N GLN A 269 -4.97 0.77 -12.29
CA GLN A 269 -4.39 1.45 -11.12
C GLN A 269 -4.70 0.72 -9.80
N ARG A 270 -5.64 -0.24 -9.78
CA ARG A 270 -6.05 -0.92 -8.53
C ARG A 270 -4.88 -1.49 -7.72
N GLY A 271 -3.91 -2.10 -8.39
CA GLY A 271 -2.71 -2.62 -7.73
C GLY A 271 -1.87 -1.53 -7.04
N ILE A 272 -1.88 -0.30 -7.55
CA ILE A 272 -1.21 0.84 -6.93
C ILE A 272 -1.94 1.26 -5.65
N TYR A 273 -3.28 1.25 -5.66
CA TYR A 273 -4.07 1.57 -4.47
C TYR A 273 -3.90 0.50 -3.38
N LEU A 274 -3.92 -0.78 -3.74
CA LEU A 274 -3.69 -1.89 -2.81
C LEU A 274 -2.31 -1.83 -2.15
N ASP A 275 -1.26 -1.53 -2.91
CA ASP A 275 0.09 -1.43 -2.33
C ASP A 275 0.25 -0.13 -1.52
N ALA A 276 -0.40 0.97 -1.93
CA ALA A 276 -0.39 2.22 -1.18
C ALA A 276 -1.10 2.11 0.18
N THR A 277 -2.23 1.41 0.29
CA THR A 277 -2.90 1.19 1.60
C THR A 277 -2.03 0.38 2.55
N ARG A 278 -1.35 -0.66 2.03
CA ARG A 278 -0.41 -1.49 2.78
C ARG A 278 0.85 -0.72 3.18
N THR A 279 1.38 0.12 2.29
CA THR A 279 2.55 0.96 2.59
C THR A 279 2.23 2.06 3.59
N LEU A 280 0.98 2.53 3.62
CA LEU A 280 0.45 3.40 4.68
C LEU A 280 0.30 2.68 6.03
N LEU A 281 0.55 1.37 6.09
CA LEU A 281 0.42 0.52 7.27
C LEU A 281 -1.03 0.40 7.78
N LEU A 282 -2.02 0.50 6.88
CA LEU A 282 -3.38 0.07 7.20
C LEU A 282 -3.40 -1.46 7.32
N PRO A 283 -4.04 -2.03 8.35
CA PRO A 283 -4.13 -3.48 8.52
C PRO A 283 -4.76 -4.15 7.30
N THR A 284 -4.22 -5.28 6.85
CA THR A 284 -4.88 -6.09 5.81
C THR A 284 -6.08 -6.84 6.35
N SER A 285 -6.15 -7.02 7.68
CA SER A 285 -7.26 -7.62 8.40
C SER A 285 -7.24 -7.20 9.88
N ARG A 286 -8.33 -7.46 10.60
CA ARG A 286 -8.55 -7.25 12.03
C ARG A 286 -9.06 -8.51 12.71
#